data_AF-A0A357B5T3-F1
#
_entry.id   AF-A0A357B5T3-F1
#
_cell.length_a   1.000
_cell.length_b   1.000
_cell.length_c   1.000
_cell.angle_alpha   90.00
_cell.angle_beta   90.00
_cell.angle_gamma   90.00
#
_symmetry.space_group_name_H-M   'P 1'
#
loop_
_entity.id
_entity.type
_entity.pdbx_description
1 polymer ?
#
loop_
_entity_poly.entity_id
_entity_poly.type
_entity_poly.pdbx_seq_one_letter_code
_entity_poly.pdbx_strand_id
1 'polypeptide(L)'
;EDFLQQNAFVEEDAYSSYAKQFRLLDIILIYDDLCRSTLKRCEDMKRLFAIGARERIGRAKMAPQADFQSVFDDIVRQMEAEIAEIAKGGEDK
;
A
#
# COMPACT_ATOMS: atom_id res chain seq x y z
N GLU A 1 -10.13 3.72 3.74
CA GLU A 1 -10.75 5.05 3.50
C GLU A 1 -9.82 5.99 2.72
N ASP A 2 -8.74 5.45 2.18
CA ASP A 2 -7.50 6.19 1.96
C ASP A 2 -7.35 6.80 0.56
N PHE A 3 -8.31 6.48 -0.33
CA PHE A 3 -8.36 6.99 -1.70
C PHE A 3 -9.46 8.05 -1.89
N LEU A 4 -10.64 7.85 -1.30
CA LEU A 4 -11.80 8.72 -1.53
C LEU A 4 -11.81 9.96 -0.64
N GLN A 5 -11.13 9.93 0.52
CA GLN A 5 -11.07 11.08 1.43
C GLN A 5 -9.94 12.03 1.02
N GLN A 6 -10.31 13.26 0.65
CA GLN A 6 -9.37 14.37 0.41
C GLN A 6 -9.60 15.49 1.41
N ASN A 7 -8.52 16.00 2.02
CA ASN A 7 -8.57 17.13 2.92
C ASN A 7 -8.15 18.42 2.21
N ALA A 8 -9.12 19.26 1.86
CA ALA A 8 -8.90 20.54 1.17
C ALA A 8 -8.10 21.58 1.99
N PHE A 9 -7.89 21.36 3.30
CA PHE A 9 -7.12 22.26 4.16
C PHE A 9 -5.66 21.85 4.34
N VAL A 10 -5.23 20.71 3.81
CA VAL A 10 -3.84 20.23 3.87
C VAL A 10 -3.21 20.47 2.51
N GLU A 11 -2.14 21.27 2.45
CA GLU A 11 -1.54 21.71 1.18
C GLU A 11 -1.15 20.53 0.27
N GLU A 12 -0.65 19.44 0.85
CA GLU A 12 -0.22 18.24 0.16
C GLU A 12 -1.35 17.31 -0.32
N ASP A 13 -2.57 17.49 0.21
CA ASP A 13 -3.79 16.70 -0.10
C ASP A 13 -4.91 17.55 -0.75
N ALA A 14 -4.76 18.88 -0.77
CA ALA A 14 -5.68 19.83 -1.39
C ALA A 14 -5.61 19.78 -2.91
N TYR A 15 -4.50 19.30 -3.47
CA TYR A 15 -4.31 19.06 -4.89
C TYR A 15 -3.54 17.76 -5.14
N SER A 16 -4.05 16.91 -6.03
CA SER A 16 -3.40 15.67 -6.45
C SER A 16 -3.44 15.55 -7.96
N SER A 17 -2.28 15.48 -8.60
CA SER A 17 -2.17 15.29 -10.05
C SER A 17 -2.76 13.94 -10.49
N TYR A 18 -3.19 13.82 -11.76
CA TYR A 18 -3.67 12.55 -12.31
C TYR A 18 -2.67 11.41 -12.17
N ALA A 19 -1.37 11.71 -12.32
CA ALA A 19 -0.32 10.72 -12.14
C ALA A 19 -0.25 10.21 -10.69
N LYS A 20 -0.37 11.11 -9.71
CA LYS A 20 -0.39 10.75 -8.28
C LYS A 20 -1.66 9.95 -7.93
N GLN A 21 -2.82 10.34 -8.46
CA GLN A 21 -4.07 9.60 -8.29
C GLN A 21 -4.00 8.18 -8.88
N PHE A 22 -3.50 8.06 -10.12
CA PHE A 22 -3.32 6.77 -10.78
C PHE A 22 -2.41 5.85 -9.96
N ARG A 23 -1.24 6.35 -9.56
CA ARG A 23 -0.28 5.55 -8.81
C ARG A 23 -0.78 5.21 -7.39
N LEU A 24 -1.59 6.06 -6.76
CA LEU A 24 -2.20 5.74 -5.47
C LEU A 24 -3.19 4.57 -5.60
N LEU A 25 -4.02 4.58 -6.64
CA LEU A 25 -4.93 3.47 -6.92
C LEU A 25 -4.15 2.19 -7.26
N ASP A 26 -3.09 2.31 -8.07
CA ASP A 26 -2.22 1.20 -8.47
C ASP A 26 -1.65 0.45 -7.25
N ILE A 27 -1.11 1.16 -6.25
CA ILE A 27 -0.59 0.53 -5.03
C ILE A 27 -1.68 -0.22 -4.26
N ILE A 28 -2.90 0.33 -4.19
CA ILE A 28 -4.03 -0.32 -3.51
C ILE A 28 -4.38 -1.65 -4.22
N LEU A 29 -4.33 -1.66 -5.55
CA LEU A 29 -4.60 -2.87 -6.34
C LEU A 29 -3.47 -3.90 -6.21
N ILE A 30 -2.21 -3.46 -6.20
CA ILE A 30 -1.06 -4.35 -5.95
C ILE A 30 -1.19 -5.01 -4.57
N TYR A 31 -1.58 -4.25 -3.54
CA TYR A 31 -1.82 -4.80 -2.20
C TYR A 31 -2.93 -5.87 -2.20
N ASP A 32 -4.05 -5.63 -2.87
CA ASP A 32 -5.15 -6.59 -2.98
C ASP A 32 -4.71 -7.89 -3.69
N ASP A 33 -3.97 -7.78 -4.79
CA ASP A 33 -3.47 -8.94 -5.54
C ASP A 33 -2.46 -9.77 -4.73
N LEU A 34 -1.51 -9.12 -4.05
CA LEU A 34 -0.53 -9.80 -3.19
C LEU A 34 -1.20 -10.48 -1.99
N CYS A 35 -2.20 -9.83 -1.38
CA CYS A 35 -2.99 -10.45 -0.31
C CYS A 35 -3.76 -11.67 -0.82
N ARG A 36 -4.47 -11.55 -1.95
CA ARG A 36 -5.25 -12.67 -2.53
C ARG A 36 -4.39 -13.85 -2.94
N SER A 37 -3.22 -13.59 -3.53
CA SER A 37 -2.28 -14.65 -3.92
C SER A 37 -1.69 -15.36 -2.69
N THR A 38 -1.40 -14.61 -1.62
CA THR A 38 -0.88 -15.18 -0.37
C THR A 38 -1.94 -15.95 0.42
N LEU A 39 -3.19 -15.50 0.43
CA LEU A 39 -4.30 -16.22 1.07
C LEU A 39 -4.57 -17.59 0.47
N LYS A 40 -4.18 -17.84 -0.79
CA LYS A 40 -4.26 -19.18 -1.38
C LYS A 40 -3.25 -20.17 -0.77
N ARG A 41 -2.21 -19.67 -0.11
CA ARG A 41 -1.08 -20.44 0.44
C ARG A 41 -0.91 -20.29 1.96
N CYS A 42 -1.62 -19.37 2.60
CA CYS A 42 -1.47 -19.06 4.02
C CYS A 42 -2.83 -18.83 4.68
N GLU A 43 -3.11 -19.54 5.78
CA GLU A 43 -4.37 -19.43 6.54
C GLU A 43 -4.41 -18.20 7.47
N ASP A 44 -3.26 -17.57 7.75
CA ASP A 44 -3.16 -16.49 8.74
C ASP A 44 -3.39 -15.10 8.13
N MET A 45 -4.65 -14.87 7.74
CA MET A 45 -5.14 -13.59 7.21
C MET A 45 -4.87 -12.39 8.14
N LYS A 46 -4.73 -12.61 9.45
CA LYS A 46 -4.50 -11.52 10.42
C LYS A 46 -3.13 -10.89 10.23
N ARG A 47 -2.11 -11.68 9.85
CA ARG A 47 -0.76 -11.17 9.62
C ARG A 47 -0.69 -10.24 8.42
N LEU A 48 -1.44 -10.53 7.35
CA LEU A 48 -1.52 -9.67 6.16
C LEU A 48 -2.10 -8.28 6.49
N PHE A 49 -3.03 -8.20 7.43
CA PHE A 49 -3.61 -6.93 7.85
C PHE A 49 -2.73 -6.10 8.79
N ALA A 50 -1.71 -6.72 9.39
CA ALA A 50 -0.82 -6.11 10.36
C ALA A 50 0.50 -5.58 9.74
N ILE A 51 0.65 -5.65 8.40
CA ILE A 51 1.87 -5.18 7.72
C ILE A 51 2.02 -3.66 7.82
N GLY A 52 3.25 -3.19 8.00
CA GLY A 52 3.54 -1.76 8.14
C GLY A 52 3.22 -0.97 6.87
N ALA A 53 3.33 -1.61 5.70
CA ALA A 53 3.00 -0.99 4.42
C ALA A 53 1.56 -0.48 4.36
N ARG A 54 0.59 -1.12 5.02
CA ARG A 54 -0.83 -0.72 5.00
C ARG A 54 -1.04 0.67 5.59
N GLU A 55 -0.36 0.98 6.67
CA GLU A 55 -0.42 2.32 7.29
C GLU A 55 0.23 3.37 6.38
N ARG A 56 1.31 3.01 5.67
CA ARG A 56 1.97 3.88 4.69
C ARG A 56 1.09 4.15 3.47
N ILE A 57 0.33 3.16 2.98
CA ILE A 57 -0.68 3.35 1.92
C ILE A 57 -1.72 4.38 2.38
N GLY A 58 -2.18 4.29 3.63
CA GLY A 58 -3.12 5.26 4.23
C GLY A 58 -2.63 6.71 4.20
N ARG A 59 -1.32 6.89 4.37
CA ARG A 59 -0.64 8.20 4.36
C ARG A 59 -0.07 8.61 3.01
N ALA A 60 -0.12 7.74 2.00
CA ALA A 60 0.52 7.98 0.70
C ALA A 60 -0.05 9.23 -0.01
N LYS A 61 -1.32 9.57 0.24
CA LYS A 61 -1.92 10.80 -0.29
C LYS A 61 -1.21 12.10 0.16
N MET A 62 -0.55 12.07 1.32
CA MET A 62 0.20 13.21 1.86
C MET A 62 1.61 13.35 1.26
N ALA A 63 2.04 12.43 0.39
CA ALA A 63 3.36 12.50 -0.22
C ALA A 63 3.52 13.79 -1.05
N PRO A 64 4.63 14.53 -0.92
CA PRO A 64 4.89 15.71 -1.74
C PRO A 64 4.80 15.39 -3.24
N GLN A 65 4.26 16.32 -4.02
CA GLN A 65 4.07 16.13 -5.47
C GLN A 65 5.39 15.95 -6.26
N ALA A 66 6.52 16.39 -5.70
CA ALA A 66 7.84 16.15 -6.27
C ALA A 66 8.34 14.71 -6.04
N ASP A 67 7.95 14.11 -4.92
CA ASP A 67 8.58 12.87 -4.42
C ASP A 67 7.64 11.67 -4.45
N PHE A 68 6.36 11.85 -4.82
CA PHE A 68 5.34 10.81 -4.73
C PHE A 68 5.74 9.50 -5.41
N GLN A 69 6.45 9.55 -6.55
CA GLN A 69 6.87 8.33 -7.25
C GLN A 69 7.82 7.49 -6.40
N SER A 70 8.87 8.12 -5.85
CA SER A 70 9.83 7.42 -4.98
C SER A 70 9.17 6.90 -3.72
N VAL A 71 8.33 7.71 -3.07
CA VAL A 71 7.60 7.30 -1.88
C VAL A 71 6.74 6.07 -2.16
N PHE A 72 6.09 6.05 -3.33
CA PHE A 72 5.18 4.98 -3.71
C PHE A 72 5.94 3.70 -4.08
N ASP A 73 7.06 3.82 -4.79
CA ASP A 73 7.95 2.70 -5.09
C ASP A 73 8.49 2.05 -3.81
N ASP A 74 8.86 2.87 -2.81
CA ASP A 74 9.32 2.36 -1.51
C ASP A 74 8.22 1.68 -0.71
N ILE A 75 6.97 2.12 -0.83
CA ILE A 75 5.81 1.45 -0.22
C ILE A 75 5.61 0.08 -0.87
N VAL A 76 5.68 0.00 -2.22
CA VAL A 76 5.54 -1.26 -2.94
C VAL A 76 6.64 -2.24 -2.54
N ARG A 77 7.90 -1.82 -2.52
CA ARG A 77 9.03 -2.68 -2.11
C ARG A 77 8.88 -3.21 -0.69
N GLN A 78 8.49 -2.35 0.26
CA GLN A 78 8.24 -2.79 1.64
C GLN A 78 7.11 -3.82 1.69
N MET A 79 6.01 -3.55 0.99
CA MET A 79 4.84 -4.41 0.95
C MET A 79 5.17 -5.80 0.39
N GLU A 80 5.89 -5.87 -0.72
CA GLU A 80 6.33 -7.12 -1.32
C GLU A 80 7.20 -7.94 -0.36
N ALA A 81 8.15 -7.27 0.33
CA ALA A 81 9.00 -7.92 1.31
C ALA A 81 8.21 -8.47 2.52
N GLU A 82 7.33 -7.65 3.12
CA GLU A 82 6.51 -8.04 4.28
C GLU A 82 5.57 -9.20 3.94
N ILE A 83 4.94 -9.17 2.77
CA ILE A 83 4.02 -10.23 2.33
C ILE A 83 4.78 -11.52 1.97
N ALA A 84 5.95 -11.42 1.33
CA ALA A 84 6.78 -12.59 1.03
C ALA A 84 7.23 -13.32 2.30
N GLU A 85 7.59 -12.60 3.36
CA GLU A 85 7.95 -13.20 4.65
C GLU A 85 6.75 -13.89 5.34
N ILE A 86 5.53 -13.33 5.20
CA ILE A 86 4.31 -13.99 5.67
C ILE A 86 4.04 -15.27 4.87
N ALA A 87 4.21 -15.22 3.54
CA ALA A 87 4.00 -16.37 2.67
C ALA A 87 4.93 -17.53 3.04
N LYS A 88 6.23 -17.28 3.23
CA LYS A 88 7.21 -18.32 3.66
C LYS A 88 6.82 -18.96 4.99
N GLY A 89 6.46 -18.14 5.99
CA GLY A 89 6.04 -18.65 7.30
C GLY A 89 4.71 -19.42 7.31
N GLY A 90 3.96 -19.41 6.20
CA GLY A 90 2.77 -20.24 5.98
C GLY A 90 3.08 -21.62 5.37
N GLU A 91 4.22 -21.78 4.69
CA GLU A 91 4.62 -23.05 4.05
C GLU A 91 5.39 -23.99 5.00
N ASP A 92 5.96 -23.45 6.08
CA ASP A 92 6.68 -24.20 7.11
C ASP A 92 5.75 -24.85 8.18
N LYS A 93 4.44 -24.89 7.94
CA LYS A 93 3.43 -25.53 8.81
C LYS A 93 2.62 -26.58 8.07
#